data_AF-A0AAJ6JQ63-F1
#
_entry.id   AF-A0AAJ6JQ63-F1
#
_cell.length_a   1.000
_cell.length_b   1.000
_cell.length_c   1.000
_cell.angle_alpha   90.00
_cell.angle_beta   90.00
_cell.angle_gamma   90.00
#
_symmetry.space_group_name_H-M   'P 1'
#
loop_
_entity.id
_entity.type
_entity.pdbx_description
1 polymer ?
#
loop_
_entity_poly.entity_id
_entity_poly.type
_entity_poly.pdbx_seq_one_letter_code
_entity_poly.pdbx_strand_id
1 'polypeptide(L)' 'MRTITLEEHFATPAFLDGPGRDLKEQARQVGSRAEQLMRDLCDLGEGRIAQMDTAGIDMQVVSLTAPGIEQLDTPRR' A
#
# COMPACT_ATOMS: atom_id res chain seq x y z
N MET A 1 -7.44 -23.28 -12.98
CA MET A 1 -7.85 -21.90 -13.34
C MET A 1 -6.85 -20.97 -12.68
N ARG A 2 -6.43 -19.87 -13.32
CA ARG A 2 -5.53 -18.89 -12.68
C ARG A 2 -6.35 -17.74 -12.09
N THR A 3 -6.14 -17.43 -10.82
CA THR A 3 -6.75 -16.32 -10.10
C THR A 3 -5.81 -15.11 -10.15
N ILE A 4 -6.22 -14.05 -10.82
CA ILE A 4 -5.46 -12.80 -10.95
C ILE A 4 -6.32 -11.67 -10.35
N THR A 5 -5.81 -10.99 -9.33
CA THR A 5 -6.49 -9.82 -8.72
C THR A 5 -5.91 -8.51 -9.25
N LEU A 6 -6.73 -7.45 -9.30
CA LEU A 6 -6.45 -6.27 -10.14
C LEU A 6 -6.36 -4.93 -9.38
N GLU A 7 -6.75 -4.88 -8.10
CA GLU A 7 -6.82 -3.63 -7.33
C GLU A 7 -6.07 -3.76 -6.00
N GLU A 8 -4.83 -4.26 -6.08
CA GLU A 8 -4.03 -4.58 -4.91
C GLU A 8 -3.09 -3.44 -4.59
N HIS A 9 -3.26 -2.81 -3.43
CA HIS A 9 -2.50 -1.62 -3.09
C HIS A 9 -1.14 -1.95 -2.46
N PHE A 10 -0.15 -1.09 -2.69
CA PHE A 10 1.11 -1.11 -1.97
C PHE A 10 1.57 0.29 -1.59
N ALA A 11 2.52 0.36 -0.67
CA ALA A 11 3.26 1.57 -0.34
C ALA A 11 4.75 1.21 -0.13
N THR A 12 5.62 2.21 -0.18
CA THR A 12 7.02 2.05 0.24
C THR A 12 7.29 2.92 1.46
N PRO A 13 8.28 2.58 2.31
CA PRO A 13 8.68 3.46 3.40
C PRO A 13 9.05 4.87 2.91
N ALA A 14 9.78 4.97 1.79
CA ALA A 14 10.14 6.26 1.20
C ALA A 14 8.92 7.08 0.75
N PHE A 15 7.86 6.43 0.24
CA PHE A 15 6.61 7.12 -0.08
C PHE A 15 5.91 7.61 1.18
N LEU A 16 5.78 6.76 2.21
CA LEU A 16 5.12 7.10 3.47
C LEU A 16 5.88 8.12 4.31
N ASP A 17 7.20 8.27 4.11
CA ASP A 17 8.01 9.32 4.74
C ASP A 17 8.08 10.60 3.88
N GLY A 18 7.63 10.53 2.62
CA GLY A 18 7.62 11.62 1.66
C GLY A 18 6.19 12.07 1.31
N PRO A 19 5.73 11.89 0.05
CA PRO A 19 4.41 12.36 -0.37
C PRO A 19 3.27 11.82 0.51
N GLY A 20 3.34 10.55 0.92
CA GLY A 20 2.32 9.87 1.72
C GLY A 20 2.39 10.10 3.23
N ARG A 21 3.16 11.08 3.71
CA ARG A 21 3.33 11.32 5.16
C ARG A 21 2.02 11.60 5.88
N ASP A 22 1.11 12.35 5.26
CA ASP A 22 -0.15 12.74 5.87
C ASP A 22 -1.06 11.50 6.03
N LEU A 23 -1.02 10.55 5.08
CA LEU A 23 -1.69 9.25 5.19
C LEU A 23 -1.15 8.44 6.38
N LYS A 24 0.18 8.41 6.55
CA LYS A 24 0.84 7.73 7.67
C LYS A 24 0.44 8.35 9.01
N GLU A 25 0.36 9.67 9.10
CA GLU A 25 -0.05 10.39 10.32
C GLU A 25 -1.53 10.17 10.65
N GLN A 26 -2.41 10.23 9.66
CA GLN A 26 -3.83 9.93 9.83
C GLN A 26 -4.05 8.49 10.33
N ALA A 27 -3.32 7.52 9.78
CA ALA A 27 -3.42 6.12 10.21
C ALA A 27 -3.09 5.95 11.71
N ARG A 28 -2.07 6.66 12.23
CA ARG A 28 -1.73 6.66 13.66
C ARG A 28 -2.84 7.24 14.54
N GLN A 29 -3.55 8.25 14.05
CA GLN A 29 -4.66 8.87 14.78
C GLN A 29 -5.91 8.00 14.82
N VAL A 30 -6.19 7.25 13.75
CA VAL A 30 -7.33 6.33 13.66
C VAL A 30 -7.15 5.10 14.56
N GLY A 31 -5.91 4.65 14.75
CA GLY A 31 -5.54 3.63 15.72
C GLY A 31 -4.98 2.34 15.11
N SER A 32 -4.90 1.29 15.95
CA SER A 32 -4.07 0.10 15.70
C SER A 32 -4.35 -0.63 14.38
N ARG A 33 -5.61 -0.67 13.93
CA ARG A 33 -5.97 -1.33 12.67
C ARG A 33 -5.44 -0.58 11.44
N ALA A 34 -5.49 0.76 11.45
CA ALA A 34 -4.97 1.56 10.36
C ALA A 34 -3.44 1.52 10.33
N GLU A 35 -2.78 1.46 11.49
CA GLU A 35 -1.33 1.23 11.55
C GLU A 35 -0.92 -0.15 11.02
N GLN A 36 -1.70 -1.19 11.32
CA GLN A 36 -1.46 -2.52 10.74
C GLN A 36 -1.61 -2.49 9.22
N LEU A 37 -2.65 -1.83 8.69
CA LEU A 37 -2.81 -1.66 7.25
C LEU A 37 -1.60 -0.97 6.60
N MET A 38 -1.02 0.06 7.24
CA MET A 38 0.19 0.70 6.71
C MET A 38 1.40 -0.24 6.68
N ARG A 39 1.52 -1.15 7.67
CA ARG A 39 2.55 -2.20 7.65
C ARG A 39 2.31 -3.20 6.51
N ASP A 40 1.08 -3.66 6.35
CA ASP A 40 0.71 -4.63 5.32
C ASP A 40 0.87 -4.06 3.89
N LEU A 41 0.61 -2.76 3.71
CA LEU A 41 0.86 -2.06 2.44
C LEU A 41 2.36 -2.04 2.07
N CYS A 42 3.24 -2.00 3.06
CA CYS A 42 4.70 -2.00 2.85
C CYS A 42 5.28 -3.41 2.69
N ASP A 43 4.55 -4.45 3.09
CA ASP A 43 5.00 -5.82 2.92
C ASP A 43 4.60 -6.34 1.53
N LEU A 44 5.57 -6.30 0.61
CA LEU A 44 5.48 -6.93 -0.71
C LEU A 44 6.17 -8.31 -0.73
N GLY A 45 6.74 -8.74 0.39
CA GLY A 45 7.56 -9.93 0.51
C GLY A 45 6.78 -11.11 1.08
N GLU A 46 7.41 -11.81 2.02
CA GLU A 46 6.95 -13.10 2.53
C GLU A 46 5.53 -13.07 3.11
N GLY A 47 5.14 -12.02 3.84
CA GLY A 47 3.82 -11.98 4.45
C GLY A 47 2.70 -11.84 3.42
N ARG A 48 2.89 -11.01 2.38
CA ARG A 48 1.93 -10.91 1.27
C ARG A 48 1.86 -12.20 0.47
N ILE A 49 3.00 -12.80 0.13
CA ILE A 49 3.01 -14.07 -0.63
C ILE A 49 2.31 -15.19 0.16
N ALA A 50 2.56 -15.32 1.47
CA ALA A 50 1.89 -16.32 2.29
C ALA A 50 0.36 -16.14 2.34
N GLN A 51 -0.12 -14.89 2.36
CA GLN A 51 -1.55 -14.58 2.25
C GLN A 51 -2.11 -14.94 0.87
N MET A 52 -1.37 -14.66 -0.21
CA MET A 52 -1.75 -15.05 -1.57
C MET A 52 -1.86 -16.58 -1.71
N ASP A 53 -0.88 -17.32 -1.19
CA ASP A 53 -0.88 -18.79 -1.18
C ASP A 53 -2.09 -19.35 -0.43
N THR A 54 -2.38 -18.80 0.76
CA THR A 54 -3.53 -19.20 1.59
C THR A 54 -4.87 -18.92 0.87
N ALA A 55 -4.95 -17.83 0.11
CA ALA A 55 -6.14 -17.43 -0.63
C ALA A 55 -6.28 -18.08 -2.01
N GLY A 56 -5.25 -18.80 -2.50
CA GLY A 56 -5.23 -19.35 -3.85
C GLY A 56 -5.16 -18.28 -4.95
N ILE A 57 -4.43 -17.19 -4.70
CA ILE A 57 -4.18 -16.10 -5.66
C ILE A 57 -2.85 -16.36 -6.38
N ASP A 58 -2.89 -16.54 -7.71
CA ASP A 58 -1.69 -16.80 -8.52
C ASP A 58 -0.91 -15.53 -8.84
N MET A 59 -1.59 -14.37 -8.94
CA MET A 59 -0.97 -13.09 -9.28
C MET A 59 -1.79 -11.92 -8.75
N GLN A 60 -1.07 -10.89 -8.29
CA GLN A 60 -1.64 -9.59 -7.96
C GLN A 60 -1.07 -8.54 -8.92
N VAL A 61 -1.95 -7.74 -9.53
CA VAL A 61 -1.55 -6.49 -10.20
C VAL A 61 -1.58 -5.39 -9.14
N VAL A 62 -0.41 -4.84 -8.84
CA VAL A 62 -0.26 -3.90 -7.73
C VAL A 62 -0.19 -2.44 -8.20
N SER A 63 -0.86 -1.57 -7.45
CA SER A 63 -0.88 -0.12 -7.67
C SER A 63 -0.51 0.64 -6.38
N LEU A 64 0.13 1.80 -6.52
CA LEU A 64 0.46 2.64 -5.37
C LEU A 64 -0.84 3.05 -4.65
N THR A 65 -0.84 3.00 -3.32
CA THR A 65 -2.00 3.40 -2.50
C THR A 65 -2.42 4.84 -2.78
N ALA A 66 -3.72 5.09 -2.83
CA ALA A 66 -4.27 6.42 -2.94
C ALA A 66 -3.84 7.31 -1.75
N PRO A 67 -3.63 8.63 -1.96
CA PRO A 67 -3.84 9.38 -3.20
C PRO A 67 -2.62 9.38 -4.14
N GLY A 68 -1.63 8.51 -3.94
CA GLY A 68 -0.43 8.47 -4.77
C GLY A 68 0.42 9.74 -4.69
N ILE A 69 0.95 10.18 -5.84
CA ILE A 69 1.75 11.41 -5.96
C ILE A 69 0.90 12.62 -6.36
N GLU A 70 -0.40 12.43 -6.59
CA GLU A 70 -1.35 13.43 -7.04
C GLU A 70 -1.50 14.60 -6.04
N GLN A 71 -1.11 14.36 -4.79
CA GLN A 71 -1.06 15.36 -3.71
C GLN A 71 0.16 16.30 -3.77
N LEU A 72 1.14 16.04 -4.64
CA LEU A 72 2.31 16.88 -4.77
C LEU A 72 1.99 18.18 -5.52
N ASP A 73 2.53 19.29 -5.03
CA ASP A 73 2.45 20.57 -5.73
C ASP A 73 3.12 20.49 -7.10
N THR A 74 2.52 21.13 -8.10
CA THR A 74 3.16 21.27 -9.41
C THR A 74 4.41 22.16 -9.28
N PRO A 75 5.55 21.80 -9.91
CA PRO A 75 6.71 22.68 -9.94
C PRO A 75 6.32 24.04 -10.53
N ARG A 76 6.74 25.13 -9.89
CA ARG A 76 6.59 26.47 -10.49
C ARG A 76 7.47 26.53 -11.74
N ARG A 77 6.88 26.94 -12.86
CA ARG A 77 7.58 27.18 -14.13
C ARG A 77 8.51 28.39 -14.04
#